data_AF-A0A183LTM0-F1
#
_entry.id   AF-A0A183LTM0-F1
#
_cell.length_a   1.000
_cell.length_b   1.000
_cell.length_c   1.000
_cell.angle_alpha   90.00
_cell.angle_beta   90.00
_cell.angle_gamma   90.00
#
_symmetry.space_group_name_H-M   'P 1'
#
loop_
_entity.id
_entity.type
_entity.pdbx_description
1 polymer ?
#
loop_
_entity_poly.entity_id
_entity_poly.type
_entity_poly.pdbx_seq_one_letter_code
_entity_poly.pdbx_strand_id
1 'polypeptide(L)'
;MGATLLPFLICCFTFLVDLVAIYYRTSRSIPFFTMLSITSIILFVVIPLNLVGTVLGRNIFGLANFPCRVNPVPKAIPEKKWFMEPSFLIIASGLLPFGSIFIELYFVFTSFWAYKIYFVFGFTLLVLFLLIAVTSSVTVVGTYFLLNSEDYRW
;
A
#
# COMPACT_ATOMS: atom_id res chain seq x y z
N MET A 1 1.82 -11.38 -6.21
CA MET A 1 1.09 -10.60 -7.24
C MET A 1 0.75 -9.16 -6.83
N GLY A 2 0.93 -8.74 -5.56
CA GLY A 2 0.42 -7.43 -5.11
C GLY A 2 1.18 -6.19 -5.61
N ALA A 3 2.52 -6.21 -5.65
CA ALA A 3 3.32 -4.99 -5.84
C ALA A 3 3.20 -4.34 -7.24
N THR A 4 2.92 -5.12 -8.28
CA THR A 4 2.78 -4.62 -9.66
C THR A 4 1.34 -4.36 -10.08
N LEU A 5 0.36 -4.84 -9.31
CA LEU A 5 -1.06 -4.76 -9.65
C LEU A 5 -1.58 -3.32 -9.50
N LEU A 6 -1.21 -2.65 -8.41
CA LEU A 6 -1.57 -1.26 -8.15
C LEU A 6 -1.02 -0.27 -9.19
N PRO A 7 0.29 -0.27 -9.56
CA PRO A 7 0.79 0.62 -10.61
C PRO A 7 0.20 0.31 -11.98
N PHE A 8 -0.11 -0.96 -12.28
CA PHE A 8 -0.78 -1.34 -13.52
C PHE A 8 -2.22 -0.79 -13.58
N LEU A 9 -2.98 -0.91 -12.49
CA LEU A 9 -4.34 -0.36 -12.40
C LEU A 9 -4.36 1.17 -12.57
N ILE A 10 -3.42 1.88 -11.92
CA ILE A 10 -3.29 3.33 -12.07
C ILE A 10 -2.99 3.68 -13.52
N CYS A 11 -2.03 3.01 -14.15
CA CYS A 11 -1.68 3.24 -15.55
C CYS A 11 -2.88 3.00 -16.49
N CYS A 12 -3.63 1.91 -16.31
CA CYS A 12 -4.84 1.62 -17.08
C CYS A 12 -5.89 2.72 -16.89
N PHE A 13 -6.14 3.14 -15.65
CA PHE A 13 -7.13 4.16 -15.36
C PHE A 13 -6.75 5.52 -15.96
N THR A 14 -5.50 5.96 -15.80
CA THR A 14 -5.00 7.20 -16.40
C THR A 14 -5.10 7.16 -17.92
N PHE A 15 -4.75 6.03 -18.54
CA PHE A 15 -4.87 5.85 -19.98
C PHE A 15 -6.32 5.96 -20.46
N LEU A 16 -7.28 5.37 -19.75
CA LEU A 16 -8.71 5.49 -20.06
C LEU A 16 -9.21 6.94 -19.94
N VAL A 17 -8.84 7.64 -18.87
CA VAL A 17 -9.22 9.04 -18.66
C VAL A 17 -8.66 9.94 -19.76
N ASP A 18 -7.42 9.70 -20.18
CA ASP A 18 -6.79 10.45 -21.25
C ASP A 18 -7.39 10.15 -22.64
N LEU A 19 -7.79 8.91 -22.93
CA LEU A 19 -8.53 8.60 -24.17
C LEU A 19 -9.82 9.44 -24.26
N VAL A 20 -10.53 9.58 -23.14
CA VAL A 20 -11.72 10.44 -23.04
C VAL A 20 -11.32 11.92 -23.18
N ALA A 21 -10.23 12.36 -22.55
CA ALA A 21 -9.76 13.75 -22.65
C ALA A 21 -9.36 14.15 -24.09
N ILE A 22 -8.76 13.22 -24.85
CA ILE A 22 -8.42 13.39 -26.26
C ILE A 22 -9.71 13.50 -27.11
N TYR A 23 -10.72 12.66 -26.83
CA TYR A 23 -12.02 12.73 -27.51
C TYR A 23 -12.70 14.09 -27.33
N TYR A 24 -12.68 14.66 -26.12
CA TYR A 24 -13.24 15.98 -25.82
C TYR A 24 -12.32 17.15 -26.20
N ARG A 25 -11.18 16.92 -26.86
CA ARG A 25 -10.15 17.94 -27.19
C ARG A 25 -9.83 18.86 -26.01
N THR A 26 -9.70 18.29 -24.82
CA THR A 26 -9.38 19.05 -23.62
C THR A 26 -7.91 19.45 -23.63
N SER A 27 -7.60 20.72 -23.34
CA SER A 27 -6.24 21.28 -23.30
C SER A 27 -5.31 20.66 -22.24
N ARG A 28 -5.82 19.72 -21.42
CA ARG A 28 -5.08 18.94 -20.43
C ARG A 28 -4.85 17.47 -20.84
N SER A 29 -5.05 17.11 -22.11
CA SER A 29 -4.72 15.74 -22.55
C SER A 29 -3.22 15.50 -22.40
N ILE A 30 -2.84 14.41 -21.75
CA ILE A 30 -1.44 14.02 -21.64
C ILE A 30 -0.91 13.70 -23.05
N PRO A 31 0.21 14.30 -23.51
CA PRO A 31 0.74 14.01 -24.82
C PRO A 31 1.13 12.53 -24.96
N PHE A 32 1.03 11.99 -26.17
CA PHE A 32 1.28 10.56 -26.43
C PHE A 32 2.66 10.09 -25.93
N PHE A 33 3.69 10.94 -26.06
CA PHE A 33 5.04 10.64 -25.59
C PHE A 33 5.15 10.49 -24.08
N THR A 34 4.39 11.26 -23.30
CA THR A 34 4.39 11.13 -21.84
C THR A 34 3.69 9.86 -21.38
N MET A 35 2.63 9.43 -22.07
CA MET A 35 2.03 8.11 -21.80
C MET A 35 3.01 6.96 -22.07
N LEU A 36 3.69 7.00 -23.20
CA LEU A 36 4.70 6.01 -23.55
C LEU A 36 5.84 5.99 -22.52
N SER A 37 6.24 7.18 -22.03
CA SER A 37 7.26 7.31 -20.99
C SER A 37 6.82 6.67 -19.67
N ILE A 38 5.58 6.89 -19.23
CA ILE A 38 5.02 6.29 -18.02
C ILE A 38 4.98 4.77 -18.13
N THR A 39 4.48 4.24 -19.25
CA THR A 39 4.45 2.80 -19.52
C THR A 39 5.86 2.20 -19.55
N SER A 40 6.82 2.90 -20.16
CA SER A 40 8.23 2.47 -20.22
C SER A 40 8.86 2.42 -18.83
N ILE A 41 8.63 3.41 -17.96
CA ILE A 41 9.13 3.41 -16.57
C ILE A 41 8.56 2.22 -15.80
N ILE A 42 7.28 1.92 -15.95
CA ILE A 42 6.66 0.78 -15.27
C ILE A 42 7.29 -0.54 -15.77
N LEU A 43 7.46 -0.70 -17.08
CA LEU A 43 7.96 -1.94 -17.68
C LEU A 43 9.46 -2.15 -17.42
N PHE A 44 10.28 -1.11 -17.59
CA PHE A 44 11.75 -1.19 -17.52
C PHE A 44 12.36 -0.83 -16.18
N VAL A 45 11.62 -0.19 -15.26
CA VAL A 45 12.13 0.15 -13.93
C VAL A 45 11.36 -0.62 -12.85
N VAL A 46 10.04 -0.49 -12.81
CA VAL A 46 9.24 -1.04 -11.70
C VAL A 46 9.24 -2.57 -11.70
N ILE A 47 9.06 -3.22 -12.86
CA ILE A 47 9.09 -4.69 -12.95
C ILE A 47 10.46 -5.27 -12.57
N PRO A 48 11.60 -4.85 -13.18
CA PRO A 48 12.90 -5.42 -12.83
C PRO A 48 13.30 -5.07 -11.40
N LEU A 49 12.98 -3.88 -10.89
CA LEU A 49 13.28 -3.53 -9.51
C LEU A 49 12.50 -4.40 -8.52
N ASN A 50 11.23 -4.72 -8.80
CA ASN A 50 10.46 -5.67 -8.00
C ASN A 50 11.08 -7.08 -8.07
N LEU A 51 11.49 -7.53 -9.26
CA LEU A 51 12.12 -8.83 -9.42
C LEU A 51 13.44 -8.92 -8.64
N VAL A 52 14.31 -7.91 -8.78
CA VAL A 52 15.57 -7.79 -8.02
C VAL A 52 15.30 -7.73 -6.53
N GLY A 53 14.31 -6.94 -6.09
CA GLY A 53 13.90 -6.87 -4.68
C GLY A 53 13.45 -8.22 -4.12
N THR A 54 12.66 -8.98 -4.87
CA THR A 54 12.24 -10.33 -4.45
C THR A 54 13.39 -11.34 -4.42
N VAL A 55 14.30 -11.28 -5.39
CA VAL A 55 15.49 -12.15 -5.45
C VAL A 55 16.44 -11.84 -4.30
N LEU A 56 16.75 -10.56 -4.06
CA LEU A 56 17.59 -10.12 -2.94
C LEU A 56 16.95 -10.46 -1.60
N GLY A 57 15.64 -10.23 -1.43
CA GLY A 57 14.92 -10.60 -0.22
C GLY A 57 15.03 -12.09 0.08
N ARG A 58 14.87 -12.96 -0.94
CA ARG A 58 14.99 -14.41 -0.77
C ARG A 58 16.43 -14.87 -0.54
N ASN A 59 17.43 -14.21 -1.15
CA ASN A 59 18.83 -14.57 -0.97
C ASN A 59 19.41 -14.08 0.38
N ILE A 60 19.01 -12.90 0.86
CA ILE A 60 19.52 -12.31 2.11
C ILE A 60 18.88 -12.98 3.33
N PHE A 61 17.56 -13.22 3.30
CA PHE A 61 16.85 -13.82 4.43
C PHE A 61 16.73 -15.35 4.35
N GLY A 62 17.15 -15.94 3.23
CA GLY A 62 17.16 -17.39 3.02
C GLY A 62 15.78 -18.05 3.13
N LEU A 63 15.76 -19.38 3.09
CA LEU A 63 14.62 -20.14 3.60
C LEU A 63 14.54 -19.89 5.10
N ALA A 64 13.40 -19.38 5.58
CA ALA A 64 13.18 -19.18 7.00
C ALA A 64 13.43 -20.50 7.75
N ASN A 65 14.43 -20.51 8.64
CA ASN A 65 14.63 -21.60 9.58
C ASN A 65 13.48 -21.53 10.59
N PHE A 66 12.37 -22.19 10.28
CA PHE A 66 11.25 -22.27 11.19
C PHE A 66 11.72 -22.99 12.46
N PRO A 67 11.64 -22.36 13.64
CA PRO A 67 12.12 -22.96 14.90
C PRO A 67 11.29 -24.17 15.34
N CYS A 68 10.26 -24.53 14.57
CA CYS A 68 9.27 -25.54 14.93
C CYS A 68 9.19 -26.61 13.84
N ARG A 69 9.14 -27.88 14.27
CA ARG A 69 8.87 -29.02 13.38
C ARG A 69 7.43 -28.90 12.85
N VAL A 70 7.29 -28.74 11.54
CA VAL A 70 5.97 -28.66 10.88
C VAL A 70 5.30 -30.03 10.99
N ASN A 71 4.08 -30.10 11.52
CA ASN A 71 3.31 -31.34 11.51
C ASN A 71 2.74 -31.56 10.10
N PRO A 72 2.94 -32.73 9.48
CA PRO A 72 2.47 -33.02 8.13
C PRO A 72 0.95 -33.21 8.04
N VAL A 73 0.28 -33.41 9.18
CA VAL A 73 -1.19 -33.52 9.25
C VAL A 73 -1.78 -32.13 9.55
N PRO A 74 -2.66 -31.59 8.68
CA PRO A 74 -3.35 -30.33 8.95
C PRO A 74 -4.17 -30.43 10.23
N LYS A 75 -3.96 -29.50 11.16
CA LYS A 75 -4.81 -29.37 12.35
C LYS A 75 -6.20 -28.90 11.93
N ALA A 76 -7.24 -29.33 12.64
CA ALA A 76 -8.59 -28.80 12.43
C ALA A 76 -8.59 -27.28 12.67
N ILE A 77 -9.16 -26.52 11.73
CA ILE A 77 -9.24 -25.06 11.80
C ILE A 77 -10.22 -24.71 12.93
N PRO A 78 -9.82 -23.90 13.93
CA PRO A 78 -10.74 -23.47 14.98
C PRO A 78 -11.88 -22.62 14.40
N GLU A 79 -13.05 -22.66 15.02
CA GLU A 79 -14.15 -21.76 14.63
C GLU A 79 -13.72 -20.30 14.79
N LYS A 80 -13.70 -19.56 13.68
CA LYS A 80 -13.30 -18.15 13.67
C LYS A 80 -14.37 -17.30 14.32
N LYS A 81 -13.96 -16.43 15.25
CA LYS A 81 -14.81 -15.35 15.76
C LYS A 81 -14.93 -14.26 14.69
N TRP A 82 -16.04 -13.53 14.71
CA TRP A 82 -16.35 -12.45 13.74
C TRP A 82 -15.24 -11.41 13.56
N PHE A 83 -14.51 -11.08 14.62
CA PHE A 83 -13.39 -10.12 14.58
C PHE A 83 -12.07 -10.71 14.03
N MET A 84 -11.98 -12.03 13.86
CA MET A 84 -10.83 -12.71 13.23
C MET A 84 -11.05 -12.97 11.74
N GLU A 85 -12.17 -12.51 11.16
CA GLU A 85 -12.33 -12.55 9.71
C GLU A 85 -11.38 -11.56 9.02
N PRO A 86 -10.70 -11.98 7.94
CA PRO A 86 -9.73 -11.13 7.25
C PRO A 86 -10.36 -9.85 6.70
N SER A 87 -11.63 -9.89 6.30
CA SER A 87 -12.41 -8.73 5.85
C SER A 87 -12.51 -7.65 6.93
N PHE A 88 -12.89 -8.03 8.15
CA PHE A 88 -12.98 -7.11 9.27
C PHE A 88 -11.60 -6.57 9.68
N LEU A 89 -10.59 -7.44 9.69
CA LEU A 89 -9.21 -7.06 10.01
C LEU A 89 -8.66 -6.01 9.02
N ILE A 90 -8.95 -6.14 7.72
CA ILE A 90 -8.57 -5.16 6.69
C ILE A 90 -9.21 -3.80 6.96
N ILE A 91 -10.52 -3.77 7.28
CA ILE A 91 -11.23 -2.51 7.55
C ILE A 91 -10.71 -1.86 8.84
N ALA A 92 -10.59 -2.64 9.91
CA ALA A 92 -10.12 -2.16 11.21
C ALA A 92 -8.66 -1.63 11.13
N SER A 93 -7.78 -2.35 10.43
CA SER A 93 -6.39 -1.93 10.22
C SER A 93 -6.26 -0.71 9.31
N GLY A 94 -7.19 -0.47 8.38
CA GLY A 94 -7.20 0.74 7.55
C GLY A 94 -7.73 1.99 8.28
N LEU A 95 -8.68 1.81 9.22
CA LEU A 95 -9.31 2.93 9.92
C LEU A 95 -8.35 3.67 10.87
N LEU A 96 -7.42 2.94 11.50
CA LEU A 96 -6.43 3.49 12.43
C LEU A 96 -5.45 4.49 11.77
N PRO A 97 -4.73 4.15 10.69
CA PRO A 97 -3.88 5.10 9.98
C PRO A 97 -4.70 6.21 9.29
N PHE A 98 -5.92 5.93 8.86
CA PHE A 98 -6.83 6.96 8.33
C PHE A 98 -7.15 8.04 9.39
N GLY A 99 -7.46 7.63 10.62
CA GLY A 99 -7.69 8.54 11.74
C GLY A 99 -6.47 9.40 12.06
N SER A 100 -5.25 8.83 11.96
CA SER A 100 -4.00 9.57 12.17
C SER A 100 -3.82 10.70 11.16
N ILE A 101 -4.05 10.44 9.86
CA ILE A 101 -3.93 11.45 8.79
C ILE A 101 -5.00 12.52 8.89
N PHE A 102 -6.21 12.15 9.32
CA PHE A 102 -7.38 13.03 9.25
C PHE A 102 -7.15 14.37 9.98
N ILE A 103 -6.56 14.31 11.17
CA ILE A 103 -6.25 15.50 11.99
C ILE A 103 -5.23 16.40 11.27
N GLU A 104 -4.25 15.80 10.61
CA GLU A 104 -3.19 16.52 9.91
C GLU A 104 -3.72 17.18 8.64
N LEU A 105 -4.61 16.50 7.92
CA LEU A 105 -5.30 17.05 6.75
C LEU A 105 -6.09 18.31 7.12
N TYR A 106 -6.75 18.30 8.29
CA TYR A 106 -7.43 19.48 8.83
C TYR A 106 -6.45 20.64 9.09
N PHE A 107 -5.31 20.37 9.75
CA PHE A 107 -4.29 21.39 9.99
C PHE A 107 -3.72 21.98 8.70
N VAL A 108 -3.54 21.16 7.66
CA VAL A 108 -3.09 21.62 6.34
C VAL A 108 -4.13 22.58 5.73
N PHE A 109 -5.42 22.23 5.75
CA PHE A 109 -6.47 23.10 5.22
C PHE A 109 -6.59 24.43 5.98
N THR A 110 -6.52 24.41 7.32
CA THR A 110 -6.53 25.63 8.13
C THR A 110 -5.31 26.51 7.85
N SER A 111 -4.14 25.90 7.66
CA SER A 111 -2.90 26.64 7.37
C SER A 111 -2.89 27.31 5.99
N PHE A 112 -3.54 26.70 5.00
CA PHE A 112 -3.75 27.33 3.69
C PHE A 112 -4.61 28.58 3.80
N TRP A 113 -5.64 28.55 4.63
CA TRP A 113 -6.52 29.70 4.82
C TRP A 113 -5.87 30.82 5.64
N ALA A 114 -4.93 30.47 6.54
CA ALA A 114 -4.15 31.41 7.35
C ALA A 114 -2.84 31.91 6.70
N TYR A 115 -2.57 31.58 5.42
CA TYR A 115 -1.39 31.98 4.65
C TYR A 115 -0.01 31.62 5.27
N LYS A 116 0.06 30.59 6.13
CA LYS A 116 1.33 30.15 6.78
C LYS A 116 1.96 28.94 6.08
N ILE A 117 2.31 29.12 4.80
CA ILE A 117 2.77 28.02 3.90
C ILE A 117 4.06 27.35 4.39
N TYR A 118 5.00 28.08 5.00
CA TYR A 118 6.29 27.51 5.46
C TYR A 118 6.15 26.49 6.59
N PHE A 119 5.09 26.56 7.40
CA PHE A 119 4.87 25.61 8.49
C PHE A 119 4.33 24.27 7.98
N VAL A 120 3.65 24.27 6.82
CA VAL A 120 2.99 23.11 6.24
C VAL A 120 4.02 22.04 5.87
N PHE A 121 5.06 22.38 5.11
CA PHE A 121 6.02 21.39 4.61
C PHE A 121 6.82 20.68 5.71
N GLY A 122 7.27 21.43 6.73
CA GLY A 122 7.99 20.83 7.88
C GLY A 122 7.08 19.93 8.71
N PHE A 123 5.82 20.36 8.91
CA PHE A 123 4.82 19.56 9.60
C PHE A 123 4.47 18.29 8.82
N THR A 124 4.21 18.38 7.51
CA THR A 124 3.90 17.23 6.64
C THR A 124 5.01 16.16 6.63
N LEU A 125 6.28 16.57 6.80
CA LEU A 125 7.40 15.63 6.91
C LEU A 125 7.35 14.84 8.24
N LEU A 126 7.05 15.52 9.36
CA LEU A 126 6.87 14.86 10.66
C LEU A 126 5.67 13.90 10.64
N VAL A 127 4.56 14.36 10.08
CA VAL A 127 3.37 13.56 9.78
C VAL A 127 3.71 12.28 9.02
N LEU A 128 4.55 12.37 7.99
CA LEU A 128 4.95 11.21 7.20
C LEU A 128 5.70 10.17 8.06
N PHE A 129 6.54 10.59 9.01
CA PHE A 129 7.18 9.67 9.94
C PHE A 129 6.19 9.03 10.91
N LEU A 130 5.25 9.80 11.45
CA LEU A 130 4.19 9.28 12.31
C LEU A 130 3.33 8.26 11.55
N LEU A 131 2.98 8.55 10.30
CA LEU A 131 2.26 7.63 9.44
C LEU A 131 2.99 6.30 9.30
N ILE A 132 4.28 6.33 8.96
CA ILE A 132 5.10 5.13 8.82
C ILE A 132 5.09 4.33 10.13
N ALA A 133 5.28 5.00 11.27
CA ALA A 133 5.27 4.37 12.58
C ALA A 133 3.90 3.71 12.88
N VAL A 134 2.80 4.43 12.71
CA VAL A 134 1.44 3.92 12.95
C VAL A 134 1.12 2.76 12.00
N THR A 135 1.35 2.92 10.69
CA THR A 135 1.14 1.84 9.72
C THR A 135 1.98 0.61 10.06
N SER A 136 3.24 0.78 10.48
CA SER A 136 4.10 -0.35 10.88
C SER A 136 3.53 -1.09 12.10
N SER A 137 3.08 -0.37 13.13
CA SER A 137 2.50 -0.97 14.34
C SER A 137 1.19 -1.70 14.04
N VAL A 138 0.31 -1.10 13.23
CA VAL A 138 -0.97 -1.71 12.84
C VAL A 138 -0.75 -2.94 11.97
N THR A 139 0.27 -2.91 11.10
CA THR A 139 0.65 -4.09 10.31
C THR A 139 1.10 -5.24 11.21
N VAL A 140 2.00 -4.99 12.17
CA VAL A 140 2.47 -6.01 13.12
C VAL A 140 1.31 -6.61 13.92
N VAL A 141 0.41 -5.77 14.44
CA VAL A 141 -0.76 -6.22 15.19
C VAL A 141 -1.71 -7.03 14.29
N GLY A 142 -1.97 -6.57 13.06
CA GLY A 142 -2.79 -7.28 12.10
C GLY A 142 -2.21 -8.66 11.74
N THR A 143 -0.91 -8.72 11.48
CA THR A 143 -0.21 -9.99 11.23
C THR A 143 -0.30 -10.92 12.44
N TYR A 144 -0.16 -10.40 13.67
CA TYR A 144 -0.32 -11.21 14.88
C TYR A 144 -1.74 -11.79 15.01
N PHE A 145 -2.78 -11.00 14.76
CA PHE A 145 -4.16 -11.51 14.77
C PHE A 145 -4.42 -12.56 13.68
N LEU A 146 -3.87 -12.35 12.48
CA LEU A 146 -3.97 -13.31 11.39
C LEU A 146 -3.29 -14.64 11.76
N LEU A 147 -2.08 -14.61 12.32
CA LEU A 147 -1.37 -15.81 12.76
C LEU A 147 -2.12 -16.54 13.88
N ASN A 148 -2.74 -15.82 14.82
CA ASN A 148 -3.56 -16.43 15.88
C ASN A 148 -4.85 -17.09 15.36
N SER A 149 -5.28 -16.77 14.14
CA SER A 149 -6.43 -17.44 13.53
C SER A 149 -6.15 -18.89 13.10
N GLU A 150 -4.88 -19.33 13.17
CA GLU A 150 -4.38 -20.68 12.82
C GLU A 150 -4.85 -21.20 11.44
N ASP A 151 -5.33 -20.31 10.56
CA ASP A 151 -5.81 -20.69 9.23
C ASP A 151 -4.64 -20.75 8.25
N TYR A 152 -4.34 -21.97 7.82
CA TYR A 152 -3.28 -22.26 6.86
C TYR A 152 -3.71 -22.03 5.40
N ARG A 153 -4.94 -21.58 5.13
CA ARG A 153 -5.46 -21.25 3.78
C ARG A 153 -5.24 -19.78 3.37
N TRP A 154 -4.14 -19.19 3.83
CA TRP A 154 -3.75 -17.78 3.60
C TRP A 154 -3.17 -17.55 2.21
#